data_AF-A0A436FBZ7-F1
#
_entry.id   AF-A0A436FBZ7-F1
#
_cell.length_a   1.000
_cell.length_b   1.000
_cell.length_c   1.000
_cell.angle_alpha   90.00
_cell.angle_beta   90.00
_cell.angle_gamma   90.00
#
_symmetry.space_group_name_H-M   'P 1'
#
loop_
_entity.id
_entity.type
_entity.pdbx_description
1 polymer ?
#
loop_
_entity_poly.entity_id
_entity_poly.type
_entity_poly.pdbx_seq_one_letter_code
_entity_poly.pdbx_strand_id
1 'polypeptide(L)' 'IELAQRLLEATEKSMDMVAFEAGFGSATSLRQHFAARLRTSPAQYRREFSRRTDQGERMTYVLSS' A
#
# COMPACT_ATOMS: atom_id res chain seq x y z
N ILE A 1 -2.12 -1.23 -11.63
CA ILE A 1 -1.58 -0.59 -10.40
C ILE A 1 -2.68 -0.40 -9.36
N GLU A 2 -3.86 0.07 -9.75
CA GLU A 2 -4.98 0.36 -8.84
C GLU A 2 -5.38 -0.83 -7.95
N LEU A 3 -5.49 -2.05 -8.50
CA LEU A 3 -5.81 -3.23 -7.69
C LEU A 3 -4.74 -3.52 -6.62
N ALA A 4 -3.46 -3.38 -6.96
CA ALA A 4 -2.38 -3.55 -5.98
C ALA A 4 -2.39 -2.45 -4.91
N GLN A 5 -2.74 -1.20 -5.24
CA GLN A 5 -2.91 -0.14 -4.24
C GLN A 5 -4.02 -0.54 -3.24
N ARG A 6 -5.21 -0.89 -3.76
CA ARG A 6 -6.34 -1.30 -2.91
C ARG A 6 -5.99 -2.48 -2.00
N LEU A 7 -5.26 -3.47 -2.50
CA LEU A 7 -4.81 -4.61 -1.69
C LEU A 7 -3.80 -4.20 -0.61
N LEU A 8 -2.90 -3.26 -0.89
CA LEU A 8 -1.95 -2.73 0.09
C LEU A 8 -2.61 -1.84 1.15
N GLU A 9 -3.68 -1.14 0.78
CA GLU A 9 -4.45 -0.26 1.66
C GLU A 9 -5.41 -1.06 2.56
N ALA A 10 -6.00 -2.14 2.03
CA ALA A 10 -7.00 -2.94 2.74
C ALA A 10 -6.45 -4.17 3.46
N THR A 11 -5.22 -4.61 3.14
CA THR A 11 -4.67 -5.86 3.67
C THR A 11 -3.19 -5.77 4.02
N GLU A 12 -2.76 -6.64 4.94
CA GLU A 12 -1.35 -6.77 5.34
C GLU A 12 -0.61 -7.90 4.61
N LYS A 13 -1.20 -8.43 3.53
CA LYS A 13 -0.64 -9.54 2.74
C LYS A 13 0.81 -9.29 2.31
N SER A 14 1.58 -10.36 2.18
CA SER A 14 2.94 -10.30 1.63
C SER A 14 2.95 -9.72 0.21
N MET A 15 4.05 -9.06 -0.16
CA MET A 15 4.18 -8.43 -1.48
C MET A 15 4.02 -9.44 -2.63
N ASP A 16 4.44 -10.69 -2.44
CA ASP A 16 4.25 -11.77 -3.40
C ASP A 16 2.78 -12.13 -3.61
N MET A 17 1.98 -12.20 -2.53
CA MET A 17 0.53 -12.43 -2.61
C MET A 17 -0.17 -11.26 -3.30
N VAL A 18 0.19 -10.02 -2.95
CA VAL A 18 -0.35 -8.82 -3.60
C VAL A 18 -0.01 -8.82 -5.09
N ALA A 19 1.22 -9.18 -5.47
CA ALA A 19 1.63 -9.25 -6.86
C ALA A 19 0.88 -10.33 -7.64
N PHE A 20 0.65 -11.50 -7.03
CA PHE A 20 -0.12 -12.58 -7.62
C PHE A 20 -1.58 -12.17 -7.83
N GLU A 21 -2.25 -11.68 -6.78
CA GLU A 21 -3.65 -11.27 -6.84
C GLU A 21 -3.89 -10.08 -7.77
N ALA A 22 -2.94 -9.16 -7.87
CA ALA A 22 -3.03 -8.02 -8.79
C ALA A 22 -2.57 -8.34 -10.23
N GLY A 23 -2.18 -9.58 -10.53
CA GLY A 23 -1.87 -10.06 -11.87
C GLY A 23 -0.46 -9.72 -12.38
N PHE A 24 0.49 -9.37 -11.51
CA PHE A 24 1.87 -9.06 -11.89
C PHE A 24 2.79 -10.28 -11.96
N GLY A 25 2.37 -11.42 -11.40
CA GLY A 25 3.11 -12.68 -11.40
C GLY A 25 4.31 -12.73 -10.43
N SER A 26 4.91 -11.58 -10.08
CA SER A 26 6.00 -11.53 -9.08
C SER A 26 6.08 -10.19 -8.36
N ALA A 27 6.63 -10.20 -7.14
CA ALA A 27 6.91 -8.99 -6.38
C ALA A 27 7.89 -8.03 -7.10
N THR A 28 8.81 -8.56 -7.92
CA THR A 28 9.74 -7.76 -8.72
C THR A 28 9.01 -6.98 -9.81
N SER A 29 8.15 -7.64 -10.59
CA SER A 29 7.32 -6.98 -11.61
C SER A 29 6.45 -5.90 -10.99
N LEU A 30 5.80 -6.20 -9.87
CA LEU A 30 5.00 -5.22 -9.10
C LEU A 30 5.83 -3.98 -8.74
N ARG A 31 7.06 -4.16 -8.21
CA ARG A 31 7.96 -3.06 -7.87
C ARG A 31 8.35 -2.22 -9.09
N GLN A 32 8.65 -2.86 -10.21
CA GLN A 32 9.00 -2.15 -11.45
C GLN A 32 7.83 -1.28 -11.93
N HIS A 33 6.60 -1.82 -11.95
CA HIS A 33 5.42 -1.04 -12.33
C HIS A 33 5.13 0.11 -11.37
N PHE A 34 5.32 -0.11 -10.06
CA PHE A 34 5.19 0.93 -9.04
C PHE A 34 6.23 2.04 -9.22
N ALA A 35 7.50 1.68 -9.42
CA ALA A 35 8.57 2.64 -9.66
C ALA A 35 8.31 3.46 -10.94
N ALA A 36 7.85 2.81 -12.01
CA ALA A 36 7.57 3.47 -13.28
C ALA A 36 6.37 4.45 -13.21
N ARG A 37 5.29 4.09 -12.50
CA ARG A 37 4.06 4.92 -12.44
C ARG A 37 3.98 5.88 -11.27
N LEU A 38 4.47 5.49 -10.10
CA LEU A 38 4.29 6.21 -8.83
C LEU A 38 5.60 6.71 -8.24
N ARG A 39 6.74 6.37 -8.85
CA ARG A 39 8.10 6.71 -8.36
C ARG A 39 8.33 6.30 -6.90
N THR A 40 7.68 5.23 -6.47
CA THR A 40 7.81 4.66 -5.12
C THR A 40 7.78 3.14 -5.19
N SER A 41 8.10 2.47 -4.08
CA SER A 41 7.96 1.02 -3.96
C SER A 41 6.61 0.66 -3.31
N PRO A 42 6.06 -0.54 -3.58
CA PRO A 42 4.83 -1.03 -2.94
C PRO A 42 4.92 -1.03 -1.40
N ALA A 43 6.10 -1.39 -0.86
CA ALA A 43 6.33 -1.43 0.58
C ALA A 43 6.36 -0.03 1.21
N GLN A 44 6.98 0.94 0.55
CA GLN A 44 6.96 2.34 0.98
C GLN A 44 5.53 2.90 0.93
N TYR A 45 4.81 2.65 -0.18
CA TYR A 45 3.41 3.05 -0.32
C TYR A 45 2.54 2.51 0.83
N ARG A 46 2.65 1.22 1.16
CA ARG A 46 1.92 0.62 2.28
C ARG A 46 2.25 1.29 3.61
N ARG A 47 3.54 1.51 3.91
CA ARG A 47 3.97 2.16 5.16
C ARG A 47 3.42 3.57 5.29
N GLU A 48 3.47 4.35 4.21
CA GLU A 48 2.92 5.70 4.21
C GLU A 48 1.41 5.69 4.46
N PHE A 49 0.68 4.77 3.83
CA PHE A 49 -0.75 4.66 4.00
C PHE A 49 -1.13 4.22 5.41
N SER A 50 -0.51 3.15 5.95
CA SER A 50 -0.75 2.70 7.32
C SER A 50 -0.44 3.78 8.34
N ARG A 51 0.62 4.58 8.12
CA ARG A 51 0.92 5.74 8.98
C ARG A 51 -0.16 6.82 8.88
N ARG A 52 -0.67 7.13 7.68
CA ARG A 52 -1.77 8.10 7.52
C ARG A 52 -3.05 7.63 8.21
N THR A 53 -3.38 6.34 8.15
CA THR A 53 -4.54 5.76 8.86
C THR A 53 -4.40 5.91 10.38
N ASP A 54 -3.23 5.58 10.96
CA ASP A 54 -2.95 5.80 12.39
C ASP A 54 -3.11 7.29 12.79
N GLN A 55 -2.57 8.21 11.99
CA GLN A 55 -2.64 9.64 12.27
C GLN A 55 -4.08 10.18 12.17
N GLY A 56 -4.88 9.65 11.23
CA GLY A 56 -6.28 10.02 11.05
C GLY A 56 -7.15 9.64 12.25
N GLU A 57 -6.97 8.42 12.78
CA GLU A 57 -7.64 7.99 14.01
C GLU A 57 -7.18 8.80 15.23
N ARG A 58 -5.87 9.04 15.37
CA ARG A 58 -5.34 9.78 16.52
C ARG A 58 -5.78 11.23 16.55
N MET A 59 -5.94 11.88 15.39
CA MET A 59 -6.44 13.26 15.29
C MET A 59 -7.95 13.36 15.61
N THR A 60 -8.74 12.35 15.24
CA THR A 60 -10.19 12.35 15.57
C THR A 60 -10.42 12.24 17.08
N TYR A 61 -9.57 11.50 17.79
CA TYR A 61 -9.65 11.36 19.25
C TYR A 61 -9.25 12.62 20.04
N VAL A 62 -8.35 13.46 19.53
CA VAL A 62 -7.89 14.68 20.25
C VAL A 62 -8.78 15.91 20.09
N LEU A 63 -9.66 15.95 19.08
CA LEU A 63 -10.60 17.07 18.86
C LEU A 63 -11.96 16.87 19.55
N SER A 64 -12.16 15.73 20.22
CA SER A 64 -13.39 15.36 20.94
C SER A 64 -13.25 15.43 22.47
N SER A 65 -12.22 16.14 22.98
CA SER A 65 -11.95 16.34 24.43
C SER A 65 -12.15 17.78 24.86
#